data_AF-A0A397AW89-F1
#
_entry.id   AF-A0A397AW89-F1
#
_cell.length_a   1.000
_cell.length_b   1.000
_cell.length_c   1.000
_cell.angle_alpha   90.00
_cell.angle_beta   90.00
_cell.angle_gamma   90.00
#
_symmetry.space_group_name_H-M   'P 1'
#
loop_
_entity.id
_entity.type
_entity.pdbx_description
1 polymer ?
#
loop_
_entity_poly.entity_id
_entity_poly.type
_entity_poly.pdbx_seq_one_letter_code
_entity_poly.pdbx_strand_id
1 'polypeptide(L)'
;MDVFPSLGVSCAFIVAWKDSQVASGRFTSSATTCDVCEAVVKPDTLGKNCSFAEAVQKTAEHGSIGQATHFVSHAWKYNFCDLVAAIEIYFLSLPSQESKDNVFFWVDLFVVDQHNAPARPHSWWSTTFVDAIRTFGKVVLVFQPFLDPIPLTRAWCLWEIFAAIQSGATIDLAMPTEQWTTYRVSLREDYRAVIDNLQALDARKAEAFNPNDRAEIFHAIEQGVGFDGLNDHVRQLVAGILLVGVTRHSCQDNNLQRLTDMLDLSPNINTVSTFLTPLGVASDMNSPLVVDFLLARGADVNATMSWGHSALHVACRAGNTDIVRLLLLAGASTTLCNAAGRTALEEAKYMASNPSSGAASTTTPPTDSTGVQRAAAEETQCPEALLQAMEAAQNALNSLTKSNISELKSLSKPPEKCVLVMKCVLLILGIPGPSDTTSLKEWWEVGKRKLLSNPNILEALNVGCDFPAIVVSPATTRAAIPQVLDLLADPALDPPLIRNISQAIWSFCLWARCYLIAHQLRAQQTDMTAIKTSVEGDLKEAKALQAEHIEMCLKCAEIVRLHVKTTTADDLASSVEPSQIGLNPQGSSLIPPLGSVTSAKRALDAALQPVEPSAPHPHNAAAADHTASH
;
A
#
# COMPACT_ATOMS: atom_id res chain seq x y z
N MET A 1 36.34 13.96 -23.36
CA MET A 1 35.36 14.39 -22.35
C MET A 1 34.99 13.13 -21.59
N ASP A 2 35.35 13.04 -20.32
CA ASP A 2 34.99 11.88 -19.51
C ASP A 2 33.48 11.89 -19.27
N VAL A 3 32.79 10.91 -19.84
CA VAL A 3 31.34 10.73 -19.73
C VAL A 3 30.99 10.27 -18.31
N PHE A 4 29.87 10.74 -17.77
CA PHE A 4 29.37 10.26 -16.48
C PHE A 4 29.18 8.73 -16.51
N PRO A 5 29.59 7.99 -15.47
CA PRO A 5 29.35 6.56 -15.39
C PRO A 5 27.86 6.26 -15.50
N SER A 6 27.45 5.69 -16.63
CA SER A 6 26.03 5.52 -16.97
C SER A 6 25.53 4.10 -16.71
N LEU A 7 26.42 3.19 -16.31
CA LEU A 7 26.07 1.81 -15.98
C LEU A 7 25.29 1.71 -14.67
N GLY A 8 24.55 0.63 -14.52
CA GLY A 8 23.88 0.23 -13.30
C GLY A 8 23.87 -1.28 -13.15
N VAL A 9 23.60 -1.73 -11.93
CA VAL A 9 23.52 -3.14 -11.53
C VAL A 9 22.06 -3.53 -11.30
N SER A 10 21.66 -4.74 -11.73
CA SER A 10 20.30 -5.23 -11.48
C SER A 10 20.11 -5.63 -10.02
N CYS A 11 18.87 -5.59 -9.51
CA CYS A 11 18.56 -6.01 -8.14
C CYS A 11 19.00 -7.45 -7.87
N ALA A 12 18.69 -8.37 -8.80
CA ALA A 12 19.04 -9.77 -8.69
C ALA A 12 20.56 -9.98 -8.59
N PHE A 13 21.34 -9.23 -9.37
CA PHE A 13 22.79 -9.28 -9.30
C PHE A 13 23.31 -8.85 -7.93
N ILE A 14 22.87 -7.71 -7.40
CA ILE A 14 23.37 -7.17 -6.14
C ILE A 14 23.06 -8.13 -4.97
N VAL A 15 21.84 -8.70 -4.94
CA VAL A 15 21.42 -9.67 -3.92
C VAL A 15 22.28 -10.93 -3.98
N ALA A 16 22.39 -11.54 -5.17
CA ALA A 16 23.18 -12.77 -5.36
C ALA A 16 24.67 -12.54 -5.08
N TRP A 17 25.21 -11.40 -5.51
CA TRP A 17 26.60 -11.03 -5.27
C TRP A 17 26.88 -10.89 -3.78
N LYS A 18 26.05 -10.12 -3.04
CA LYS A 18 26.16 -9.97 -1.59
C LYS A 18 26.17 -11.33 -0.89
N ASP A 19 25.20 -12.19 -1.20
CA ASP A 19 25.07 -13.51 -0.56
C ASP A 19 26.30 -14.37 -0.82
N SER A 20 26.82 -14.37 -2.04
CA SER A 20 28.04 -15.08 -2.40
C SER A 20 29.27 -14.57 -1.65
N GLN A 21 29.45 -13.24 -1.56
CA GLN A 21 30.60 -12.66 -0.84
C GLN A 21 30.54 -12.96 0.66
N VAL A 22 29.36 -12.86 1.29
CA VAL A 22 29.16 -13.21 2.71
C VAL A 22 29.41 -14.70 2.94
N ALA A 23 28.87 -15.58 2.09
CA ALA A 23 29.06 -17.03 2.19
C ALA A 23 30.54 -17.44 2.03
N SER A 24 31.29 -16.72 1.18
CA SER A 24 32.73 -16.92 1.00
C SER A 24 33.59 -16.34 2.14
N GLY A 25 32.98 -15.64 3.11
CA GLY A 25 33.66 -15.04 4.25
C GLY A 25 34.51 -13.80 3.90
N ARG A 26 34.29 -13.17 2.73
CA ARG A 26 35.04 -11.98 2.33
C ARG A 26 34.65 -10.72 3.10
N PHE A 27 33.44 -10.67 3.63
CA PHE A 27 33.01 -9.70 4.64
C PHE A 27 31.88 -10.29 5.51
N THR A 28 31.64 -9.70 6.68
CA THR A 28 30.60 -10.13 7.62
C THR A 28 29.27 -9.43 7.37
N SER A 29 28.15 -9.99 7.84
CA SER A 29 26.84 -9.34 7.72
C SER A 29 26.75 -7.97 8.41
N SER A 30 27.68 -7.66 9.33
CA SER A 30 27.79 -6.37 10.01
C SER A 30 28.64 -5.33 9.27
N ALA A 31 29.26 -5.70 8.15
CA ALA A 31 30.19 -4.85 7.41
C ALA A 31 29.50 -3.61 6.86
N THR A 32 30.16 -2.45 6.97
CA THR A 32 29.72 -1.22 6.33
C THR A 32 30.02 -1.25 4.84
N THR A 33 29.40 -0.35 4.07
CA THR A 33 29.73 -0.22 2.64
C THR A 33 31.20 0.16 2.43
N CYS A 34 31.78 0.94 3.34
CA CYS A 34 33.22 1.22 3.36
C CYS A 34 34.06 -0.06 3.52
N ASP A 35 33.70 -0.92 4.46
CA ASP A 35 34.42 -2.19 4.69
C ASP A 35 34.35 -3.10 3.45
N VAL A 36 33.18 -3.17 2.81
CA VAL A 36 32.99 -3.96 1.58
C VAL A 36 33.82 -3.39 0.42
N CYS A 37 33.93 -2.06 0.31
CA CYS A 37 34.76 -1.43 -0.71
C CYS A 37 36.23 -1.83 -0.57
N GLU A 38 36.79 -1.75 0.64
CA GLU A 38 38.19 -2.06 0.92
C GLU A 38 38.49 -3.57 0.84
N ALA A 39 37.59 -4.41 1.35
CA ALA A 39 37.81 -5.87 1.42
C ALA A 39 37.58 -6.60 0.09
N VAL A 40 36.72 -6.05 -0.79
CA VAL A 40 36.26 -6.75 -2.00
C VAL A 40 36.47 -5.92 -3.25
N VAL A 41 35.83 -4.76 -3.35
CA VAL A 41 35.73 -4.02 -4.61
C VAL A 41 37.08 -3.49 -5.09
N LYS A 42 37.84 -2.83 -4.23
CA LYS A 42 39.18 -2.30 -4.56
C LYS A 42 40.16 -3.42 -4.93
N PRO A 43 40.28 -4.53 -4.17
CA PRO A 43 41.08 -5.68 -4.57
C PRO A 43 40.69 -6.26 -5.93
N ASP A 44 39.39 -6.44 -6.19
CA ASP A 44 38.91 -7.09 -7.42
C ASP A 44 39.05 -6.21 -8.67
N THR A 45 39.24 -4.89 -8.49
CA THR A 45 39.42 -3.90 -9.56
C THR A 45 40.86 -3.39 -9.68
N LEU A 46 41.75 -3.83 -8.80
CA LEU A 46 43.13 -3.36 -8.76
C LEU A 46 43.85 -3.61 -10.10
N GLY A 47 44.45 -2.55 -10.65
CA GLY A 47 45.18 -2.60 -11.92
C GLY A 47 44.31 -2.70 -13.17
N LYS A 48 42.97 -2.71 -13.04
CA LYS A 48 42.03 -2.76 -14.18
C LYS A 48 41.67 -1.37 -14.73
N ASN A 49 41.86 -0.31 -13.94
CA ASN A 49 41.50 1.08 -14.27
C ASN A 49 40.04 1.22 -14.75
N CYS A 50 39.12 0.56 -14.06
CA CYS A 50 37.69 0.59 -14.34
C CYS A 50 36.89 0.39 -13.05
N SER A 51 35.60 0.71 -13.11
CA SER A 51 34.63 0.39 -12.06
C SER A 51 34.42 -1.12 -11.92
N PHE A 52 33.81 -1.54 -10.81
CA PHE A 52 33.47 -2.94 -10.59
C PHE A 52 32.44 -3.42 -11.62
N ALA A 53 31.43 -2.61 -11.93
CA ALA A 53 30.41 -2.91 -12.92
C ALA A 53 31.04 -3.18 -14.31
N GLU A 54 32.00 -2.35 -14.75
CA GLU A 54 32.72 -2.57 -16.01
C GLU A 54 33.59 -3.84 -15.97
N ALA A 55 34.22 -4.11 -14.83
CA ALA A 55 35.06 -5.30 -14.66
C ALA A 55 34.25 -6.60 -14.78
N VAL A 56 33.03 -6.64 -14.26
CA VAL A 56 32.17 -7.82 -14.28
C VAL A 56 31.24 -7.89 -15.50
N GLN A 57 31.01 -6.79 -16.22
CA GLN A 57 30.11 -6.77 -17.40
C GLN A 57 30.48 -7.82 -18.45
N LYS A 58 31.77 -8.14 -18.60
CA LYS A 58 32.26 -9.14 -19.57
C LYS A 58 32.01 -10.59 -19.14
N THR A 59 31.80 -10.82 -17.84
CA THR A 59 31.70 -12.16 -17.24
C THR A 59 30.34 -12.42 -16.58
N ALA A 60 29.54 -11.39 -16.36
CA ALA A 60 28.23 -11.49 -15.73
C ALA A 60 27.20 -12.09 -16.69
N GLU A 61 26.20 -12.75 -16.12
CA GLU A 61 25.06 -13.25 -16.89
C GLU A 61 24.32 -12.09 -17.57
N HIS A 62 23.75 -12.37 -18.75
CA HIS A 62 23.02 -11.38 -19.54
C HIS A 62 21.90 -10.74 -18.69
N GLY A 63 21.88 -9.41 -18.61
CA GLY A 63 20.90 -8.66 -17.79
C GLY A 63 21.37 -8.29 -16.38
N SER A 64 22.60 -8.65 -15.97
CA SER A 64 23.14 -8.26 -14.65
C SER A 64 23.58 -6.79 -14.60
N ILE A 65 24.15 -6.29 -15.70
CA ILE A 65 24.67 -4.91 -15.85
C ILE A 65 23.96 -4.28 -17.04
N GLY A 66 23.47 -3.06 -16.87
CA GLY A 66 22.73 -2.32 -17.89
C GLY A 66 22.89 -0.81 -17.75
N GLN A 67 22.11 -0.04 -18.50
CA GLN A 67 22.05 1.41 -18.36
C GLN A 67 21.28 1.76 -17.08
N ALA A 68 21.87 2.56 -16.20
CA ALA A 68 21.23 2.96 -14.96
C ALA A 68 19.92 3.72 -15.20
N THR A 69 18.91 3.39 -14.41
CA THR A 69 17.58 4.04 -14.40
C THR A 69 17.21 4.60 -13.03
N HIS A 70 17.90 4.16 -11.97
CA HIS A 70 17.64 4.60 -10.60
C HIS A 70 18.95 4.97 -9.91
N PHE A 71 19.06 6.19 -9.40
CA PHE A 71 20.20 6.61 -8.59
C PHE A 71 20.00 6.21 -7.14
N VAL A 72 20.95 5.49 -6.52
CA VAL A 72 20.85 5.13 -5.10
C VAL A 72 21.65 6.11 -4.25
N SER A 73 20.96 6.89 -3.43
CA SER A 73 21.54 7.77 -2.42
C SER A 73 21.64 7.03 -1.09
N HIS A 74 22.86 6.85 -0.57
CA HIS A 74 23.10 6.18 0.71
C HIS A 74 24.37 6.67 1.41
N ALA A 75 24.51 6.35 2.70
CA ALA A 75 25.74 6.63 3.44
C ALA A 75 26.68 5.42 3.46
N TRP A 76 27.98 5.66 3.26
CA TRP A 76 29.00 4.58 3.28
C TRP A 76 29.20 3.91 4.63
N LYS A 77 28.81 4.59 5.72
CA LYS A 77 28.79 4.04 7.08
C LYS A 77 27.62 3.07 7.32
N TYR A 78 26.68 2.95 6.37
CA TYR A 78 25.61 1.97 6.50
C TYR A 78 26.12 0.56 6.35
N ASN A 79 25.47 -0.32 7.12
CA ASN A 79 25.54 -1.75 6.90
C ASN A 79 25.18 -2.06 5.45
N PHE A 80 26.07 -2.77 4.76
CA PHE A 80 25.88 -3.05 3.34
C PHE A 80 24.73 -4.04 3.09
N CYS A 81 24.50 -4.99 3.98
CA CYS A 81 23.36 -5.92 3.84
C CYS A 81 22.02 -5.18 3.96
N ASP A 82 21.92 -4.21 4.86
CA ASP A 82 20.71 -3.39 5.02
C ASP A 82 20.48 -2.47 3.82
N LEU A 83 21.54 -1.93 3.22
CA LEU A 83 21.47 -1.19 1.96
C LEU A 83 20.86 -2.06 0.85
N VAL A 84 21.37 -3.29 0.67
CA VAL A 84 20.85 -4.22 -0.35
C VAL A 84 19.40 -4.60 -0.06
N ALA A 85 19.04 -4.85 1.21
CA ALA A 85 17.67 -5.15 1.60
C ALA A 85 16.71 -3.97 1.31
N ALA A 86 17.15 -2.73 1.56
CA ALA A 86 16.36 -1.54 1.23
C ALA A 86 16.10 -1.41 -0.28
N ILE A 87 17.13 -1.64 -1.12
CA ILE A 87 17.02 -1.65 -2.58
C ILE A 87 16.06 -2.76 -3.04
N GLU A 88 16.18 -3.95 -2.47
CA GLU A 88 15.33 -5.10 -2.81
C GLU A 88 13.86 -4.83 -2.48
N ILE A 89 13.56 -4.32 -1.28
CA ILE A 89 12.19 -3.96 -0.88
C ILE A 89 11.62 -2.90 -1.81
N TYR A 90 12.41 -1.87 -2.14
CA TYR A 90 12.01 -0.85 -3.10
C TYR A 90 11.70 -1.47 -4.49
N PHE A 91 12.61 -2.30 -5.01
CA PHE A 91 12.42 -2.98 -6.29
C PHE A 91 11.18 -3.88 -6.33
N LEU A 92 10.91 -4.60 -5.23
CA LEU A 92 9.70 -5.40 -5.08
C LEU A 92 8.43 -4.54 -5.08
N SER A 93 8.51 -3.29 -4.59
CA SER A 93 7.38 -2.34 -4.58
C SER A 93 7.06 -1.70 -5.94
N LEU A 94 7.96 -1.79 -6.93
CA LEU A 94 7.71 -1.25 -8.27
C LEU A 94 6.54 -1.98 -8.98
N PRO A 95 5.71 -1.26 -9.76
CA PRO A 95 4.55 -1.84 -10.44
C PRO A 95 4.96 -2.69 -11.66
N SER A 96 4.18 -3.74 -11.98
CA SER A 96 4.35 -4.73 -13.08
C SER A 96 5.71 -5.47 -13.14
N GLN A 97 5.74 -6.64 -13.80
CA GLN A 97 6.97 -7.42 -14.04
C GLN A 97 7.75 -6.87 -15.25
N GLU A 98 7.06 -6.53 -16.35
CA GLU A 98 7.68 -5.99 -17.57
C GLU A 98 8.47 -4.68 -17.35
N SER A 99 8.12 -3.89 -16.33
CA SER A 99 8.86 -2.67 -15.99
C SER A 99 10.18 -2.97 -15.26
N LYS A 100 10.25 -4.10 -14.53
CA LYS A 100 11.36 -4.47 -13.64
C LYS A 100 12.57 -5.01 -14.40
N ASP A 101 12.35 -5.61 -15.56
CA ASP A 101 13.42 -6.13 -16.43
C ASP A 101 14.39 -5.05 -16.93
N ASN A 102 13.96 -3.78 -16.89
CA ASN A 102 14.76 -2.64 -17.32
C ASN A 102 15.20 -1.74 -16.14
N VAL A 103 15.15 -2.25 -14.90
CA VAL A 103 15.56 -1.49 -13.71
C VAL A 103 17.00 -1.81 -13.33
N PHE A 104 17.85 -0.80 -13.42
CA PHE A 104 19.26 -0.88 -13.04
C PHE A 104 19.59 0.23 -12.06
N PHE A 105 20.18 -0.15 -10.94
CA PHE A 105 20.54 0.75 -9.86
C PHE A 105 21.97 1.25 -10.07
N TRP A 106 22.11 2.57 -10.12
CA TRP A 106 23.38 3.25 -9.98
C TRP A 106 23.73 3.28 -8.50
N VAL A 107 24.66 2.42 -8.10
CA VAL A 107 25.22 2.38 -6.74
C VAL A 107 26.69 2.70 -6.85
N ASP A 108 27.12 3.76 -6.18
CA ASP A 108 28.47 4.31 -6.33
C ASP A 108 29.57 3.27 -6.08
N LEU A 109 29.39 2.38 -5.10
CA LEU A 109 30.27 1.25 -4.79
C LEU A 109 30.62 0.43 -6.04
N PHE A 110 29.64 0.18 -6.91
CA PHE A 110 29.81 -0.68 -8.08
C PHE A 110 30.16 0.09 -9.35
N VAL A 111 29.59 1.29 -9.52
CA VAL A 111 29.62 2.01 -10.80
C VAL A 111 30.74 3.03 -10.88
N VAL A 112 31.25 3.51 -9.74
CA VAL A 112 32.36 4.46 -9.70
C VAL A 112 33.69 3.71 -9.64
N ASP A 113 34.68 4.20 -10.39
CA ASP A 113 36.07 3.75 -10.29
C ASP A 113 36.68 4.19 -8.94
N GLN A 114 36.81 3.23 -8.01
CA GLN A 114 37.24 3.48 -6.64
C GLN A 114 38.71 3.85 -6.48
N HIS A 115 39.51 3.78 -7.56
CA HIS A 115 40.93 4.13 -7.54
C HIS A 115 41.16 5.54 -8.08
N ASN A 116 40.46 5.92 -9.15
CA ASN A 116 40.70 7.17 -9.87
C ASN A 116 39.66 8.27 -9.58
N ALA A 117 38.43 7.92 -9.19
CA ALA A 117 37.37 8.89 -8.93
C ALA A 117 37.68 9.92 -7.83
N PRO A 118 38.36 9.57 -6.71
CA PRO A 118 38.69 10.53 -5.66
C PRO A 118 39.59 11.69 -6.12
N ALA A 119 40.29 11.55 -7.25
CA ALA A 119 41.17 12.57 -7.81
C ALA A 119 40.46 13.55 -8.76
N ARG A 120 39.18 13.33 -9.10
CA ARG A 120 38.43 14.18 -10.02
C ARG A 120 38.01 15.51 -9.36
N PRO A 121 38.11 16.65 -10.05
CA PRO A 121 37.73 17.94 -9.48
C PRO A 121 36.22 18.02 -9.21
N HIS A 122 35.82 18.74 -8.16
CA HIS A 122 34.41 18.91 -7.78
C HIS A 122 33.55 19.45 -8.93
N SER A 123 34.09 20.38 -9.73
CA SER A 123 33.41 20.94 -10.91
C SER A 123 32.99 19.87 -11.93
N TRP A 124 33.68 18.73 -11.97
CA TRP A 124 33.30 17.63 -12.85
C TRP A 124 32.07 16.89 -12.30
N TRP A 125 31.99 16.70 -10.98
CA TRP A 125 30.82 16.13 -10.32
C TRP A 125 29.64 17.09 -10.40
N SER A 126 29.80 18.38 -10.09
CA SER A 126 28.66 19.28 -9.91
C SER A 126 27.78 19.48 -11.16
N THR A 127 28.36 19.67 -12.34
CA THR A 127 27.54 19.85 -13.58
C THR A 127 27.06 18.52 -14.15
N THR A 128 27.92 17.50 -14.19
CA THR A 128 27.62 16.24 -14.85
C THR A 128 26.65 15.37 -14.05
N PHE A 129 26.64 15.54 -12.72
CA PHE A 129 25.81 14.75 -11.81
C PHE A 129 24.34 15.17 -11.82
N VAL A 130 24.05 16.48 -11.89
CA VAL A 130 22.64 16.95 -12.01
C VAL A 130 22.03 16.47 -13.33
N ASP A 131 22.81 16.51 -14.42
CA ASP A 131 22.37 16.00 -15.72
C ASP A 131 22.22 14.46 -15.71
N ALA A 132 23.05 13.75 -14.96
CA ALA A 132 22.91 12.31 -14.77
C ALA A 132 21.63 11.97 -13.98
N ILE A 133 21.38 12.63 -12.85
CA ILE A 133 20.14 12.45 -12.07
C ILE A 133 18.92 12.81 -12.92
N ARG A 134 18.98 13.88 -13.74
CA ARG A 134 17.93 14.21 -14.70
C ARG A 134 17.71 13.08 -15.71
N THR A 135 18.78 12.47 -16.20
CA THR A 135 18.73 11.36 -17.17
C THR A 135 18.14 10.10 -16.55
N PHE A 136 18.48 9.78 -15.30
CA PHE A 136 17.91 8.66 -14.57
C PHE A 136 16.44 8.92 -14.21
N GLY A 137 16.11 10.15 -13.83
CA GLY A 137 14.75 10.60 -13.49
C GLY A 137 14.27 10.13 -12.12
N LYS A 138 15.03 9.30 -11.40
CA LYS A 138 14.66 8.73 -10.09
C LYS A 138 15.84 8.62 -9.14
N VAL A 139 15.63 9.05 -7.90
CA VAL A 139 16.54 8.90 -6.77
C VAL A 139 15.88 8.01 -5.71
N VAL A 140 16.53 6.90 -5.39
CA VAL A 140 16.19 5.99 -4.30
C VAL A 140 17.02 6.40 -3.09
N LEU A 141 16.38 7.07 -2.13
CA LEU A 141 17.03 7.58 -0.93
C LEU A 141 16.92 6.56 0.20
N VAL A 142 18.05 5.95 0.56
CA VAL A 142 18.11 4.97 1.65
C VAL A 142 18.05 5.71 2.98
N PHE A 143 16.88 5.69 3.60
CA PHE A 143 16.51 6.60 4.69
C PHE A 143 16.54 5.90 6.06
N GLN A 144 17.71 5.85 6.70
CA GLN A 144 17.83 5.20 8.00
C GLN A 144 18.88 5.86 8.93
N PRO A 145 18.71 5.81 10.26
CA PRO A 145 17.47 5.47 10.99
C PRO A 145 16.32 6.42 10.68
N PHE A 146 15.09 5.96 10.85
CA PHE A 146 13.90 6.74 10.50
C PHE A 146 13.76 8.06 11.30
N LEU A 147 13.99 8.02 12.62
CA LEU A 147 13.83 9.19 13.51
C LEU A 147 15.04 10.13 13.52
N ASP A 148 16.18 9.67 13.02
CA ASP A 148 17.41 10.46 12.91
C ASP A 148 18.13 10.10 11.59
N PRO A 149 17.61 10.60 10.46
CA PRO A 149 18.04 10.16 9.15
C PRO A 149 19.45 10.65 8.84
N ILE A 150 20.38 9.70 8.85
CA ILE A 150 21.77 9.92 8.47
C ILE A 150 21.95 10.66 7.13
N PRO A 151 21.13 10.49 6.07
CA PRO A 151 21.33 11.21 4.82
C PRO A 151 21.25 12.74 5.01
N LEU A 152 20.52 13.23 6.01
CA LEU A 152 20.44 14.67 6.30
C LEU A 152 21.62 15.20 7.10
N THR A 153 22.45 14.30 7.64
CA THR A 153 23.71 14.63 8.32
C THR A 153 24.92 14.59 7.39
N ARG A 154 24.71 14.31 6.09
CA ARG A 154 25.77 14.07 5.10
C ARG A 154 25.66 15.05 3.94
N ALA A 155 26.65 15.92 3.75
CA ALA A 155 26.58 16.97 2.73
C ALA A 155 26.37 16.41 1.31
N TRP A 156 27.03 15.30 0.97
CA TRP A 156 26.85 14.64 -0.33
C TRP A 156 25.44 14.08 -0.55
N CYS A 157 24.77 13.59 0.49
CA CYS A 157 23.37 13.20 0.39
C CYS A 157 22.44 14.42 0.23
N LEU A 158 22.77 15.56 0.86
CA LEU A 158 22.05 16.81 0.59
C LEU A 158 22.21 17.27 -0.86
N TRP A 159 23.41 17.10 -1.43
CA TRP A 159 23.66 17.39 -2.84
C TRP A 159 22.81 16.52 -3.76
N GLU A 160 22.65 15.23 -3.46
CA GLU A 160 21.80 14.31 -4.21
C GLU A 160 20.31 14.71 -4.17
N ILE A 161 19.82 15.08 -2.98
CA ILE A 161 18.46 15.59 -2.80
C ILE A 161 18.28 16.91 -3.57
N PHE A 162 19.22 17.84 -3.43
CA PHE A 162 19.22 19.11 -4.15
C PHE A 162 19.22 18.91 -5.67
N ALA A 163 20.08 18.03 -6.19
CA ALA A 163 20.16 17.71 -7.61
C ALA A 163 18.86 17.07 -8.13
N ALA A 164 18.21 16.21 -7.34
CA ALA A 164 16.90 15.66 -7.67
C ALA A 164 15.83 16.75 -7.76
N ILE A 165 15.78 17.66 -6.78
CA ILE A 165 14.87 18.82 -6.78
C ILE A 165 15.10 19.68 -8.02
N GLN A 166 16.35 20.04 -8.31
CA GLN A 166 16.70 20.92 -9.43
C GLN A 166 16.46 20.28 -10.81
N SER A 167 16.60 18.96 -10.90
CA SER A 167 16.36 18.22 -12.14
C SER A 167 14.89 17.84 -12.35
N GLY A 168 14.05 17.91 -11.32
CA GLY A 168 12.68 17.41 -11.33
C GLY A 168 12.60 15.87 -11.26
N ALA A 169 13.69 15.20 -10.85
CA ALA A 169 13.69 13.76 -10.63
C ALA A 169 12.84 13.40 -9.39
N THR A 170 12.20 12.23 -9.41
CA THR A 170 11.43 11.76 -8.24
C THR A 170 12.37 11.25 -7.16
N ILE A 171 12.02 11.49 -5.89
CA ILE A 171 12.74 10.93 -4.74
C ILE A 171 11.83 9.93 -4.05
N ASP A 172 12.24 8.67 -4.04
CA ASP A 172 11.55 7.57 -3.37
C ASP A 172 12.38 7.10 -2.17
N LEU A 173 11.77 6.98 -0.98
CA LEU A 173 12.49 6.48 0.20
C LEU A 173 12.55 4.95 0.18
N ALA A 174 13.73 4.40 0.49
CA ALA A 174 13.96 2.98 0.68
C ALA A 174 14.48 2.72 2.10
N MET A 175 13.95 1.69 2.76
CA MET A 175 14.34 1.31 4.12
C MET A 175 14.25 -0.21 4.31
N PRO A 176 15.06 -0.80 5.19
CA PRO A 176 14.94 -2.22 5.54
C PRO A 176 13.67 -2.49 6.38
N THR A 177 13.24 -3.75 6.42
CA THR A 177 11.99 -4.19 7.09
C THR A 177 11.91 -3.80 8.57
N GLU A 178 13.04 -3.79 9.27
CA GLU A 178 13.09 -3.41 10.69
C GLU A 178 12.71 -1.93 10.90
N GLN A 179 13.25 -1.03 10.07
CA GLN A 179 12.92 0.40 10.13
C GLN A 179 11.45 0.64 9.79
N TRP A 180 10.88 -0.07 8.81
CA TRP A 180 9.43 -0.03 8.54
C TRP A 180 8.59 -0.49 9.72
N THR A 181 9.06 -1.48 10.48
CA THR A 181 8.35 -1.99 11.66
C THR A 181 8.37 -0.96 12.77
N THR A 182 9.54 -0.39 13.08
CA THR A 182 9.70 0.68 14.07
C THR A 182 8.82 1.88 13.73
N TYR A 183 8.84 2.33 12.47
CA TYR A 183 7.97 3.40 11.96
C TYR A 183 6.49 3.16 12.28
N ARG A 184 5.97 1.95 11.97
CA ARG A 184 4.55 1.62 12.21
C ARG A 184 4.19 1.60 13.69
N VAL A 185 5.11 1.16 14.55
CA VAL A 185 4.91 1.15 16.00
C VAL A 185 4.92 2.58 16.54
N SER A 186 5.94 3.37 16.19
CA SER A 186 6.07 4.76 16.64
C SER A 186 4.89 5.64 16.22
N LEU A 187 4.39 5.52 14.98
CA LEU A 187 3.19 6.25 14.55
C LEU A 187 1.94 5.92 15.36
N ARG A 188 1.83 4.69 15.88
CA ARG A 188 0.69 4.27 16.67
C ARG A 188 0.81 4.74 18.12
N GLU A 189 2.01 4.59 18.69
CA GLU A 189 2.25 4.75 20.12
C GLU A 189 2.62 6.18 20.51
N ASP A 190 3.43 6.87 19.70
CA ASP A 190 3.87 8.24 19.95
C ASP A 190 4.14 8.99 18.64
N TYR A 191 3.06 9.31 17.91
CA TYR A 191 3.19 10.06 16.66
C TYR A 191 3.67 11.50 16.87
N ARG A 192 3.52 12.07 18.08
CA ARG A 192 3.96 13.44 18.36
C ARG A 192 5.48 13.53 18.35
N ALA A 193 6.16 12.58 19.01
CA ALA A 193 7.61 12.48 18.92
C ALA A 193 8.09 12.34 17.46
N VAL A 194 7.33 11.63 16.62
CA VAL A 194 7.64 11.55 15.17
C VAL A 194 7.53 12.92 14.51
N ILE A 195 6.44 13.67 14.74
CA ILE A 195 6.25 15.01 14.20
C ILE A 195 7.35 15.97 14.69
N ASP A 196 7.66 15.96 15.98
CA ASP A 196 8.69 16.81 16.59
C ASP A 196 10.07 16.55 15.95
N ASN A 197 10.41 15.27 15.73
CA ASN A 197 11.65 14.89 15.05
C ASN A 197 11.69 15.37 13.59
N LEU A 198 10.56 15.29 12.87
CA LEU A 198 10.46 15.82 11.51
C LEU A 198 10.59 17.35 11.46
N GLN A 199 10.06 18.05 12.46
CA GLN A 199 10.20 19.50 12.58
C GLN A 199 11.63 19.91 12.95
N ALA A 200 12.34 19.09 13.74
CA ALA A 200 13.72 19.32 14.15
C ALA A 200 14.78 19.03 13.06
N LEU A 201 14.37 18.53 11.89
CA LEU A 201 15.26 18.29 10.76
C LEU A 201 15.98 19.56 10.32
N ASP A 202 17.30 19.51 10.28
CA ASP A 202 18.14 20.64 9.88
C ASP A 202 19.39 20.18 9.12
N ALA A 203 19.33 20.31 7.80
CA ALA A 203 20.40 19.97 6.87
C ALA A 203 21.67 20.83 7.07
N ARG A 204 21.61 21.95 7.79
CA ARG A 204 22.81 22.78 8.07
C ARG A 204 23.83 22.07 8.96
N LYS A 205 23.38 21.04 9.70
CA LYS A 205 24.22 20.18 10.53
C LYS A 205 25.00 19.14 9.72
N ALA A 206 24.82 19.08 8.40
CA ALA A 206 25.49 18.10 7.58
C ALA A 206 27.01 18.29 7.49
N GLU A 207 27.70 17.15 7.47
CA GLU A 207 29.16 17.06 7.43
C GLU A 207 29.64 16.37 6.14
N ALA A 208 30.86 16.69 5.72
CA ALA A 208 31.58 16.00 4.68
C ALA A 208 32.99 15.67 5.18
N PHE A 209 33.58 14.60 4.65
CA PHE A 209 34.96 14.25 4.96
C PHE A 209 35.94 15.33 4.48
N ASN A 210 35.68 15.89 3.30
CA ASN A 210 36.42 17.03 2.76
C ASN A 210 35.66 18.34 3.07
N PRO A 211 36.24 19.28 3.84
CA PRO A 211 35.61 20.55 4.17
C PRO A 211 35.29 21.43 2.96
N ASN A 212 36.07 21.33 1.88
CA ASN A 212 35.83 22.11 0.66
C ASN A 212 34.54 21.64 -0.04
N ASP A 213 34.33 20.32 -0.14
CA ASP A 213 33.09 19.76 -0.70
C ASP A 213 31.88 20.26 0.08
N ARG A 214 31.98 20.30 1.42
CA ARG A 214 30.91 20.84 2.28
C ARG A 214 30.63 22.30 1.93
N ALA A 215 31.66 23.13 1.83
CA ALA A 215 31.49 24.56 1.54
C ALA A 215 30.85 24.80 0.17
N GLU A 216 31.28 24.06 -0.86
CA GLU A 216 30.74 24.18 -2.22
C GLU A 216 29.29 23.72 -2.32
N ILE A 217 28.96 22.57 -1.70
CA ILE A 217 27.57 22.06 -1.65
C ILE A 217 26.66 23.05 -0.92
N PHE A 218 27.11 23.58 0.22
CA PHE A 218 26.34 24.55 1.00
C PHE A 218 26.10 25.83 0.19
N HIS A 219 27.12 26.31 -0.50
CA HIS A 219 26.99 27.46 -1.38
C HIS A 219 25.97 27.22 -2.50
N ALA A 220 25.99 26.05 -3.13
CA ALA A 220 25.04 25.71 -4.20
C ALA A 220 23.59 25.59 -3.69
N ILE A 221 23.37 25.02 -2.50
CA ILE A 221 22.05 24.95 -1.86
C ILE A 221 21.51 26.37 -1.62
N GLU A 222 22.33 27.27 -1.05
CA GLU A 222 21.93 28.66 -0.77
C GLU A 222 21.65 29.48 -2.03
N GLN A 223 22.34 29.22 -3.14
CA GLN A 223 22.04 29.85 -4.42
C GLN A 223 20.77 29.29 -5.10
N GLY A 224 20.33 28.09 -4.71
CA GLY A 224 19.16 27.42 -5.26
C GLY A 224 17.94 27.56 -4.36
N VAL A 225 17.52 26.44 -3.76
CA VAL A 225 16.29 26.33 -2.94
C VAL A 225 16.47 26.87 -1.51
N GLY A 226 17.71 27.10 -1.07
CA GLY A 226 18.05 27.43 0.31
C GLY A 226 17.89 26.24 1.26
N PHE A 227 18.51 26.33 2.45
CA PHE A 227 18.41 25.25 3.43
C PHE A 227 17.00 25.06 3.99
N ASP A 228 16.23 26.14 4.17
CA ASP A 228 14.86 26.03 4.68
C ASP A 228 13.95 25.34 3.66
N GLY A 229 14.04 25.71 2.38
CA GLY A 229 13.30 25.05 1.32
C GLY A 229 13.72 23.59 1.13
N LEU A 230 15.01 23.26 1.28
CA LEU A 230 15.49 21.87 1.27
C LEU A 230 14.92 21.07 2.46
N ASN A 231 14.98 21.62 3.67
CA ASN A 231 14.45 21.00 4.88
C ASN A 231 12.94 20.76 4.76
N ASP A 232 12.19 21.75 4.27
CA ASP A 232 10.75 21.67 4.05
C ASP A 232 10.42 20.57 3.02
N HIS A 233 11.17 20.51 1.91
CA HIS A 233 10.97 19.48 0.90
C HIS A 233 11.16 18.07 1.47
N VAL A 234 12.24 17.84 2.21
CA VAL A 234 12.48 16.55 2.87
C VAL A 234 11.38 16.24 3.88
N ARG A 235 10.96 17.23 4.68
CA ARG A 235 9.89 17.04 5.65
C ARG A 235 8.58 16.62 4.98
N GLN A 236 8.21 17.26 3.87
CA GLN A 236 7.02 16.94 3.08
C GLN A 236 7.09 15.54 2.48
N LEU A 237 8.25 15.13 1.95
CA LEU A 237 8.46 13.79 1.40
C LEU A 237 8.27 12.71 2.47
N VAL A 238 8.94 12.87 3.62
CA VAL A 238 8.83 11.91 4.72
C VAL A 238 7.38 11.87 5.20
N ALA A 239 6.79 13.03 5.52
CA ALA A 239 5.41 13.14 5.98
C ALA A 239 4.40 12.50 5.00
N GLY A 240 4.61 12.61 3.68
CA GLY A 240 3.75 11.98 2.68
C GLY A 240 3.73 10.46 2.77
N ILE A 241 4.90 9.85 3.00
CA ILE A 241 5.00 8.40 3.20
C ILE A 241 4.33 7.99 4.52
N LEU A 242 4.50 8.80 5.57
CA LEU A 242 3.87 8.52 6.86
C LEU A 242 2.36 8.69 6.83
N LEU A 243 1.87 9.59 5.99
CA LEU A 243 0.45 9.93 5.89
C LEU A 243 -0.40 8.68 5.60
N VAL A 244 0.08 7.75 4.78
CA VAL A 244 -0.63 6.48 4.51
C VAL A 244 -0.73 5.61 5.77
N GLY A 245 0.33 5.51 6.57
CA GLY A 245 0.32 4.77 7.84
C GLY A 245 -0.55 5.44 8.89
N VAL A 246 -0.44 6.77 9.03
CA VAL A 246 -1.31 7.59 9.88
C VAL A 246 -2.78 7.40 9.50
N THR A 247 -3.10 7.45 8.21
CA THR A 247 -4.46 7.24 7.70
C THR A 247 -5.00 5.88 8.10
N ARG A 248 -4.19 4.82 7.98
CA ARG A 248 -4.57 3.47 8.42
C ARG A 248 -4.92 3.43 9.90
N HIS A 249 -4.10 4.05 10.76
CA HIS A 249 -4.37 4.08 12.20
C HIS A 249 -5.59 4.94 12.52
N SER A 250 -5.74 6.10 11.90
CA SER A 250 -6.90 6.97 12.05
C SER A 250 -8.20 6.32 11.56
N CYS A 251 -8.17 5.43 10.56
CA CYS A 251 -9.34 4.62 10.19
C CYS A 251 -9.75 3.61 11.28
N GLN A 252 -8.83 3.22 12.17
CA GLN A 252 -9.09 2.24 13.24
C GLN A 252 -9.52 2.90 14.54
N ASP A 253 -8.91 4.04 14.88
CA ASP A 253 -9.12 4.72 16.16
C ASP A 253 -9.89 6.05 16.04
N ASN A 254 -10.25 6.47 14.83
CA ASN A 254 -10.92 7.73 14.51
C ASN A 254 -10.15 9.00 14.96
N ASN A 255 -8.84 8.91 15.16
CA ASN A 255 -8.02 10.05 15.56
C ASN A 255 -7.70 10.95 14.35
N LEU A 256 -8.58 11.91 14.07
CA LEU A 256 -8.39 12.91 13.01
C LEU A 256 -7.34 13.99 13.34
N GLN A 257 -6.99 14.16 14.62
CA GLN A 257 -5.93 15.09 15.00
C GLN A 257 -4.58 14.60 14.49
N ARG A 258 -4.31 13.30 14.60
CA ARG A 258 -3.09 12.67 14.02
C ARG A 258 -2.95 12.96 12.51
N LEU A 259 -4.07 12.91 11.78
CA LEU A 259 -4.11 13.26 10.36
C LEU A 259 -3.88 14.75 10.12
N THR A 260 -4.48 15.61 10.95
CA THR A 260 -4.29 17.07 10.86
C THR A 260 -2.83 17.43 11.08
N ASP A 261 -2.22 16.97 12.17
CA ASP A 261 -0.83 17.27 12.50
C ASP A 261 0.15 16.81 11.41
N MET A 262 -0.12 15.66 10.77
CA MET A 262 0.68 15.18 9.64
C MET A 262 0.48 16.01 8.37
N LEU A 263 -0.76 16.45 8.10
CA LEU A 263 -1.08 17.31 6.96
C LEU A 263 -0.55 18.74 7.13
N ASP A 264 -0.39 19.22 8.36
CA ASP A 264 0.20 20.53 8.66
C ASP A 264 1.69 20.60 8.27
N LEU A 265 2.36 19.44 8.14
CA LEU A 265 3.69 19.34 7.52
C LEU A 265 3.66 19.53 6.00
N SER A 266 2.49 19.83 5.42
CA SER A 266 2.23 20.04 4.00
C SER A 266 2.69 18.90 3.05
N PRO A 267 2.55 17.61 3.43
CA PRO A 267 2.88 16.53 2.51
C PRO A 267 1.94 16.53 1.31
N ASN A 268 2.37 15.89 0.22
CA ASN A 268 1.45 15.57 -0.86
C ASN A 268 0.37 14.59 -0.35
N ILE A 269 -0.87 15.06 -0.21
CA ILE A 269 -2.01 14.27 0.27
C ILE A 269 -2.34 13.07 -0.63
N ASN A 270 -1.88 13.09 -1.88
CA ASN A 270 -2.06 12.02 -2.86
C ASN A 270 -0.84 11.10 -2.96
N THR A 271 0.10 11.17 -2.01
CA THR A 271 1.27 10.30 -1.97
C THR A 271 0.86 8.83 -2.05
N VAL A 272 1.49 8.08 -2.94
CA VAL A 272 1.33 6.62 -2.98
C VAL A 272 2.42 6.00 -2.12
N SER A 273 2.02 5.30 -1.06
CA SER A 273 2.93 4.52 -0.21
C SER A 273 2.28 3.18 0.09
N THR A 274 3.07 2.10 0.13
CA THR A 274 2.53 0.72 0.26
C THR A 274 1.40 0.43 -0.75
N PHE A 275 1.61 0.84 -2.01
CA PHE A 275 0.69 0.67 -3.14
C PHE A 275 -0.62 1.47 -3.10
N LEU A 276 -0.87 2.28 -2.07
CA LEU A 276 -2.14 3.01 -1.88
C LEU A 276 -1.90 4.50 -1.63
N THR A 277 -2.87 5.34 -2.01
CA THR A 277 -2.99 6.71 -1.50
C THR A 277 -3.66 6.72 -0.11
N PRO A 278 -3.56 7.79 0.68
CA PRO A 278 -4.37 7.96 1.90
C PRO A 278 -5.87 7.75 1.65
N LEU A 279 -6.41 8.37 0.60
CA LEU A 279 -7.81 8.20 0.22
C LEU A 279 -8.13 6.74 -0.16
N GLY A 280 -7.20 6.06 -0.85
CA GLY A 280 -7.29 4.64 -1.17
C GLY A 280 -7.33 3.75 0.09
N VAL A 281 -6.50 4.03 1.10
CA VAL A 281 -6.52 3.30 2.39
C VAL A 281 -7.86 3.50 3.10
N ALA A 282 -8.34 4.75 3.21
CA ALA A 282 -9.60 5.04 3.86
C ALA A 282 -10.78 4.37 3.13
N SER A 283 -10.72 4.33 1.79
CA SER A 283 -11.70 3.66 0.95
C SER A 283 -11.68 2.15 1.10
N ASP A 284 -10.48 1.56 1.20
CA ASP A 284 -10.27 0.13 1.42
C ASP A 284 -10.77 -0.32 2.80
N MET A 285 -10.55 0.51 3.82
CA MET A 285 -10.91 0.20 5.21
C MET A 285 -12.36 0.54 5.57
N ASN A 286 -13.17 0.98 4.60
CA ASN A 286 -14.54 1.44 4.80
C ASN A 286 -14.67 2.48 5.93
N SER A 287 -13.89 3.57 5.86
CA SER A 287 -13.94 4.66 6.84
C SER A 287 -14.52 5.95 6.23
N PRO A 288 -15.86 6.12 6.21
CA PRO A 288 -16.50 7.32 5.64
C PRO A 288 -16.01 8.61 6.26
N LEU A 289 -15.77 8.62 7.57
CA LEU A 289 -15.26 9.78 8.32
C LEU A 289 -13.89 10.23 7.78
N VAL A 290 -12.96 9.29 7.57
CA VAL A 290 -11.61 9.61 7.09
C VAL A 290 -11.63 9.94 5.60
N VAL A 291 -12.49 9.28 4.80
CA VAL A 291 -12.69 9.63 3.39
C VAL A 291 -13.19 11.07 3.24
N ASP A 292 -14.26 11.43 3.96
CA ASP A 292 -14.81 12.78 3.95
C ASP A 292 -13.78 13.81 4.40
N PHE A 293 -13.05 13.52 5.49
CA PHE A 293 -11.96 14.37 5.97
C PHE A 293 -10.87 14.58 4.92
N LEU A 294 -10.36 13.53 4.27
CA LEU A 294 -9.31 13.65 3.25
C LEU A 294 -9.79 14.42 2.01
N LEU A 295 -11.03 14.20 1.57
CA LEU A 295 -11.63 14.94 0.46
C LEU A 295 -11.80 16.43 0.81
N ALA A 296 -12.25 16.74 2.03
CA ALA A 296 -12.34 18.11 2.53
C ALA A 296 -10.97 18.81 2.62
N ARG A 297 -9.89 18.04 2.80
CA ARG A 297 -8.50 18.53 2.76
C ARG A 297 -7.88 18.56 1.36
N GLY A 298 -8.68 18.33 0.31
CA GLY A 298 -8.23 18.46 -1.07
C GLY A 298 -7.54 17.21 -1.64
N ALA A 299 -7.77 16.02 -1.06
CA ALA A 299 -7.35 14.78 -1.70
C ALA A 299 -7.97 14.67 -3.10
N ASP A 300 -7.14 14.36 -4.10
CA ASP A 300 -7.62 14.14 -5.46
C ASP A 300 -8.38 12.81 -5.50
N VAL A 301 -9.70 12.93 -5.68
CA VAL A 301 -10.63 11.79 -5.77
C VAL A 301 -10.26 10.81 -6.90
N ASN A 302 -9.56 11.31 -7.92
CA ASN A 302 -9.14 10.56 -9.10
C ASN A 302 -7.67 10.13 -9.07
N ALA A 303 -6.95 10.40 -7.97
CA ALA A 303 -5.55 9.98 -7.83
C ALA A 303 -5.42 8.47 -8.04
N THR A 304 -4.51 8.09 -8.93
CA THR A 304 -4.23 6.69 -9.24
C THR A 304 -3.16 6.13 -8.32
N MET A 305 -3.45 4.99 -7.73
CA MET A 305 -2.53 4.16 -6.96
C MET A 305 -1.89 3.09 -7.87
N SER A 306 -1.16 2.13 -7.28
CA SER A 306 -0.52 1.06 -8.05
C SER A 306 -1.52 0.29 -8.91
N TRP A 307 -1.03 -0.20 -10.05
CA TRP A 307 -1.83 -0.83 -11.10
C TRP A 307 -2.95 0.07 -11.68
N GLY A 308 -2.85 1.39 -11.52
CA GLY A 308 -3.81 2.35 -12.09
C GLY A 308 -5.17 2.36 -11.41
N HIS A 309 -5.32 1.72 -10.25
CA HIS A 309 -6.56 1.78 -9.49
C HIS A 309 -6.78 3.20 -8.95
N SER A 310 -8.03 3.61 -8.77
CA SER A 310 -8.39 4.82 -8.01
C SER A 310 -9.11 4.46 -6.71
N ALA A 311 -9.35 5.43 -5.84
CA ALA A 311 -10.17 5.22 -4.64
C ALA A 311 -11.54 4.61 -4.97
N LEU A 312 -12.15 4.99 -6.11
CA LEU A 312 -13.42 4.43 -6.59
C LEU A 312 -13.28 2.96 -6.99
N HIS A 313 -12.19 2.56 -7.65
CA HIS A 313 -11.93 1.14 -7.95
C HIS A 313 -11.84 0.33 -6.66
N VAL A 314 -11.12 0.83 -5.67
CA VAL A 314 -10.98 0.18 -4.36
C VAL A 314 -12.33 0.06 -3.66
N ALA A 315 -13.11 1.14 -3.60
CA ALA A 315 -14.42 1.16 -2.96
C ALA A 315 -15.42 0.23 -3.66
N CYS A 316 -15.46 0.21 -4.99
CA CYS A 316 -16.33 -0.68 -5.78
C CYS A 316 -15.89 -2.16 -5.67
N ARG A 317 -14.59 -2.42 -5.71
CA ARG A 317 -14.05 -3.77 -5.46
C ARG A 317 -14.40 -4.26 -4.06
N ALA A 318 -14.31 -3.38 -3.07
CA ALA A 318 -14.55 -3.70 -1.67
C ALA A 318 -16.02 -3.58 -1.26
N GLY A 319 -16.95 -3.14 -2.12
CA GLY A 319 -18.39 -3.05 -1.80
C GLY A 319 -18.78 -1.96 -0.82
N ASN A 320 -17.91 -0.97 -0.65
CA ASN A 320 -18.10 0.10 0.32
C ASN A 320 -19.02 1.19 -0.25
N THR A 321 -20.32 0.92 -0.30
CA THR A 321 -21.32 1.73 -1.01
C THR A 321 -21.43 3.17 -0.50
N ASP A 322 -21.29 3.40 0.80
CA ASP A 322 -21.21 4.75 1.38
C ASP A 322 -19.99 5.50 0.87
N ILE A 323 -18.83 4.83 0.77
CA ILE A 323 -17.62 5.41 0.20
C ILE A 323 -17.80 5.67 -1.29
N VAL A 324 -18.38 4.73 -2.04
CA VAL A 324 -18.69 4.93 -3.47
C VAL A 324 -19.55 6.18 -3.64
N ARG A 325 -20.57 6.37 -2.80
CA ARG A 325 -21.41 7.58 -2.82
C ARG A 325 -20.61 8.84 -2.51
N LEU A 326 -19.78 8.84 -1.45
CA LEU A 326 -18.94 9.99 -1.10
C LEU A 326 -17.97 10.37 -2.22
N LEU A 327 -17.27 9.38 -2.80
CA LEU A 327 -16.33 9.59 -3.89
C LEU A 327 -17.04 10.12 -5.15
N LEU A 328 -18.19 9.56 -5.53
CA LEU A 328 -18.97 10.04 -6.67
C LEU A 328 -19.50 11.47 -6.46
N LEU A 329 -19.97 11.80 -5.25
CA LEU A 329 -20.35 13.17 -4.89
C LEU A 329 -19.17 14.13 -4.95
N ALA A 330 -17.96 13.66 -4.63
CA ALA A 330 -16.72 14.41 -4.74
C ALA A 330 -16.15 14.48 -6.17
N GLY A 331 -16.84 13.91 -7.17
CA GLY A 331 -16.43 14.00 -8.58
C GLY A 331 -15.51 12.88 -9.06
N ALA A 332 -15.54 11.71 -8.41
CA ALA A 332 -14.84 10.53 -8.91
C ALA A 332 -15.28 10.18 -10.34
N SER A 333 -14.30 9.99 -11.22
CA SER A 333 -14.54 9.59 -12.60
C SER A 333 -14.91 8.10 -12.67
N THR A 334 -16.07 7.81 -13.22
CA THR A 334 -16.56 6.44 -13.46
C THR A 334 -15.94 5.79 -14.69
N THR A 335 -15.17 6.55 -15.49
CA THR A 335 -14.59 6.09 -16.76
C THR A 335 -13.08 5.87 -16.68
N LEU A 336 -12.44 6.15 -15.54
CA LEU A 336 -11.03 5.82 -15.35
C LEU A 336 -10.86 4.30 -15.37
N CYS A 337 -9.89 3.83 -16.14
CA CYS A 337 -9.52 2.42 -16.23
C CYS A 337 -8.23 2.15 -15.46
N ASN A 338 -8.16 1.01 -14.78
CA ASN A 338 -6.92 0.49 -14.23
C ASN A 338 -5.99 -0.08 -15.32
N ALA A 339 -4.82 -0.59 -14.92
CA ALA A 339 -3.83 -1.18 -15.81
C ALA A 339 -4.34 -2.42 -16.56
N ALA A 340 -5.42 -3.06 -16.08
CA ALA A 340 -6.10 -4.16 -16.78
C ALA A 340 -7.18 -3.65 -17.76
N GLY A 341 -7.28 -2.34 -17.97
CA GLY A 341 -8.27 -1.71 -18.85
C GLY A 341 -9.69 -1.68 -18.29
N ARG A 342 -9.90 -2.01 -17.00
CA ARG A 342 -11.21 -2.11 -16.37
C ARG A 342 -11.54 -0.84 -15.61
N THR A 343 -12.75 -0.32 -15.80
CA THR A 343 -13.34 0.73 -14.94
C THR A 343 -13.65 0.22 -13.54
N ALA A 344 -13.94 1.11 -12.59
CA ALA A 344 -14.30 0.71 -11.22
C ALA A 344 -15.50 -0.26 -11.16
N LEU A 345 -16.48 -0.09 -12.05
CA LEU A 345 -17.63 -0.99 -12.15
C LEU A 345 -17.25 -2.33 -12.78
N GLU A 346 -16.44 -2.33 -13.83
CA GLU A 346 -15.96 -3.56 -14.47
C GLU A 346 -15.03 -4.34 -13.56
N GLU A 347 -14.22 -3.66 -12.74
CA GLU A 347 -13.40 -4.27 -11.69
C GLU A 347 -14.28 -4.98 -10.66
N ALA A 348 -15.36 -4.32 -10.18
CA ALA A 348 -16.30 -4.95 -9.26
C ALA A 348 -16.98 -6.19 -9.88
N LYS A 349 -17.38 -6.11 -11.16
CA LYS A 349 -17.95 -7.25 -11.90
C LYS A 349 -16.94 -8.38 -12.09
N TYR A 350 -15.70 -8.04 -12.42
CA TYR A 350 -14.62 -8.99 -12.61
C TYR A 350 -14.31 -9.74 -11.31
N MET A 351 -14.17 -9.02 -10.20
CA MET A 351 -13.92 -9.60 -8.87
C MET A 351 -15.09 -10.46 -8.38
N ALA A 352 -16.32 -10.12 -8.78
CA ALA A 352 -17.48 -10.98 -8.54
C ALA A 352 -17.45 -12.26 -9.40
N SER A 353 -16.83 -12.24 -10.59
CA SER A 353 -16.91 -13.33 -11.58
C SER A 353 -15.70 -14.27 -11.66
N ASN A 354 -14.49 -13.87 -11.21
CA ASN A 354 -13.27 -14.66 -11.35
C ASN A 354 -12.36 -14.60 -10.10
N PRO A 355 -11.98 -15.74 -9.48
CA PRO A 355 -11.25 -15.74 -8.20
C PRO A 355 -9.71 -15.74 -8.28
N SER A 356 -9.08 -15.91 -9.45
CA SER A 356 -7.64 -16.19 -9.53
C SER A 356 -6.94 -15.52 -10.72
N SER A 357 -6.50 -14.28 -10.54
CA SER A 357 -5.29 -13.78 -11.23
C SER A 357 -4.62 -12.69 -10.39
N GLY A 358 -3.89 -13.15 -9.38
CA GLY A 358 -2.91 -12.36 -8.64
C GLY A 358 -1.49 -12.71 -9.07
N ALA A 359 -1.23 -12.95 -10.35
CA ALA A 359 0.12 -12.96 -10.94
C ALA A 359 0.00 -12.98 -12.47
N ALA A 360 0.75 -12.11 -13.13
CA ALA A 360 0.95 -12.16 -14.57
C ALA A 360 1.59 -13.50 -14.98
N SER A 361 1.00 -14.20 -15.96
CA SER A 361 1.78 -15.02 -16.90
C SER A 361 1.00 -15.30 -18.20
N THR A 362 1.48 -14.65 -19.25
CA THR A 362 1.84 -15.21 -20.57
C THR A 362 0.83 -15.98 -21.43
N THR A 363 0.54 -15.34 -22.57
CA THR A 363 0.60 -15.88 -23.95
C THR A 363 -0.25 -17.09 -24.32
N THR A 364 -1.20 -16.87 -25.24
CA THR A 364 -1.55 -17.85 -26.27
C THR A 364 -1.20 -17.28 -27.64
N PRO A 365 -0.60 -18.10 -28.53
CA PRO A 365 -1.03 -18.09 -29.93
C PRO A 365 -1.18 -19.55 -30.45
N PRO A 366 -1.56 -19.81 -31.71
CA PRO A 366 -2.84 -20.44 -32.02
C PRO A 366 -2.72 -21.91 -32.47
N THR A 367 -3.88 -22.53 -32.58
CA THR A 367 -4.24 -23.77 -33.29
C THR A 367 -3.20 -24.35 -34.25
N ASP A 368 -2.88 -25.64 -34.07
CA ASP A 368 -2.92 -26.56 -35.20
C ASP A 368 -3.18 -28.03 -34.85
N SER A 369 -3.77 -28.69 -35.82
CA SER A 369 -4.34 -30.04 -35.83
C SER A 369 -3.37 -31.20 -35.54
N THR A 370 -3.87 -32.29 -34.95
CA THR A 370 -3.85 -33.66 -35.51
C THR A 370 -4.44 -34.66 -34.51
N GLY A 371 -5.36 -35.49 -35.00
CA GLY A 371 -6.06 -36.48 -34.20
C GLY A 371 -5.17 -37.66 -33.80
N VAL A 372 -5.32 -38.09 -32.56
CA VAL A 372 -5.12 -39.49 -32.16
C VAL A 372 -6.25 -39.84 -31.20
N GLN A 373 -7.14 -40.73 -31.67
CA GLN A 373 -8.06 -41.44 -30.80
C GLN A 373 -7.26 -42.18 -29.73
N ARG A 374 -7.45 -41.84 -28.45
CA ARG A 374 -7.07 -42.69 -27.33
C ARG A 374 -8.31 -43.04 -26.53
N ALA A 375 -8.46 -44.33 -26.33
CA ALA A 375 -9.54 -45.00 -25.65
C ALA A 375 -9.70 -44.53 -24.20
N ALA A 376 -10.94 -44.66 -23.72
CA ALA A 376 -11.40 -44.38 -22.37
C ALA A 376 -10.41 -44.85 -21.29
N ALA A 377 -9.78 -43.89 -20.62
CA ALA A 377 -9.40 -44.00 -19.22
C ALA A 377 -10.34 -43.06 -18.47
N GLU A 378 -11.16 -43.60 -17.57
CA GLU A 378 -11.95 -42.81 -16.62
C GLU A 378 -10.96 -42.02 -15.75
N GLU A 379 -10.69 -40.77 -16.15
CA GLU A 379 -10.07 -39.79 -15.28
C GLU A 379 -10.99 -39.58 -14.07
N THR A 380 -10.48 -39.82 -12.87
CA THR A 380 -11.18 -39.66 -11.60
C THR A 380 -11.58 -38.20 -11.40
N GLN A 381 -12.70 -37.79 -12.00
CA GLN A 381 -13.14 -36.41 -12.04
C GLN A 381 -13.69 -36.01 -10.66
N CYS A 382 -13.29 -34.83 -10.17
CA CYS A 382 -13.80 -34.26 -8.92
C CYS A 382 -15.35 -34.23 -8.97
N PRO A 383 -16.06 -34.79 -7.97
CA PRO A 383 -17.51 -34.87 -8.01
C PRO A 383 -18.18 -33.49 -8.18
N GLU A 384 -19.19 -33.42 -9.05
CA GLU A 384 -19.90 -32.16 -9.40
C GLU A 384 -20.37 -31.39 -8.16
N ALA A 385 -20.88 -32.08 -7.14
CA ALA A 385 -21.35 -31.46 -5.89
C ALA A 385 -20.23 -30.73 -5.12
N LEU A 386 -18.99 -31.23 -5.16
CA LEU A 386 -17.86 -30.56 -4.52
C LEU A 386 -17.45 -29.32 -5.31
N LEU A 387 -17.43 -29.39 -6.65
CA LEU A 387 -17.14 -28.25 -7.51
C LEU A 387 -18.15 -27.10 -7.28
N GLN A 388 -19.44 -27.41 -7.22
CA GLN A 388 -20.49 -26.42 -6.96
C GLN A 388 -20.38 -25.82 -5.55
N ALA A 389 -20.02 -26.62 -4.54
CA ALA A 389 -19.82 -26.13 -3.17
C ALA A 389 -18.63 -25.18 -3.07
N MET A 390 -17.53 -25.53 -3.74
CA MET A 390 -16.36 -24.68 -3.86
C MET A 390 -16.69 -23.37 -4.56
N GLU A 391 -17.45 -23.41 -5.66
CA GLU A 391 -17.92 -22.20 -6.35
C GLU A 391 -18.78 -21.33 -5.44
N ALA A 392 -19.70 -21.91 -4.67
CA ALA A 392 -20.56 -21.20 -3.73
C ALA A 392 -19.75 -20.51 -2.63
N ALA A 393 -18.84 -21.24 -1.99
CA ALA A 393 -17.95 -20.72 -0.96
C ALA A 393 -17.07 -19.60 -1.50
N GLN A 394 -16.51 -19.79 -2.69
CA GLN A 394 -15.66 -18.82 -3.35
C GLN A 394 -16.42 -17.52 -3.67
N ASN A 395 -17.63 -17.65 -4.21
CA ASN A 395 -18.47 -16.51 -4.53
C ASN A 395 -18.86 -15.73 -3.28
N ALA A 396 -19.21 -16.45 -2.21
CA ALA A 396 -19.52 -15.86 -0.92
C ALA A 396 -18.33 -15.11 -0.33
N LEU A 397 -17.13 -15.70 -0.33
CA LEU A 397 -15.90 -15.04 0.15
C LEU A 397 -15.56 -13.79 -0.67
N ASN A 398 -15.76 -13.82 -1.98
CA ASN A 398 -15.50 -12.68 -2.86
C ASN A 398 -16.50 -11.53 -2.66
N SER A 399 -17.70 -11.83 -2.15
CA SER A 399 -18.68 -10.80 -1.76
C SER A 399 -18.32 -10.08 -0.45
N LEU A 400 -17.33 -10.59 0.30
CA LEU A 400 -16.95 -10.00 1.57
C LEU A 400 -16.15 -8.72 1.40
N THR A 401 -16.65 -7.69 2.06
CA THR A 401 -15.96 -6.41 2.24
C THR A 401 -15.04 -6.46 3.46
N LYS A 402 -14.05 -5.57 3.53
CA LYS A 402 -13.25 -5.39 4.77
C LYS A 402 -14.11 -4.93 5.95
N SER A 403 -15.22 -4.25 5.68
CA SER A 403 -16.21 -3.89 6.69
C SER A 403 -16.86 -5.12 7.32
N ASN A 404 -17.23 -6.13 6.51
CA ASN A 404 -17.83 -7.37 7.04
C ASN A 404 -16.87 -8.09 8.01
N ILE A 405 -15.57 -8.06 7.72
CA ILE A 405 -14.54 -8.63 8.61
C ILE A 405 -14.36 -7.79 9.89
N SER A 406 -14.38 -6.46 9.77
CA SER A 406 -14.27 -5.54 10.90
C SER A 406 -15.50 -5.57 11.82
N GLU A 407 -16.70 -5.69 11.25
CA GLU A 407 -17.95 -5.91 11.99
C GLU A 407 -17.84 -7.17 12.84
N LEU A 408 -17.34 -8.26 12.28
CA LEU A 408 -17.13 -9.50 13.01
C LEU A 408 -16.15 -9.34 14.18
N LYS A 409 -15.10 -8.51 14.01
CA LYS A 409 -14.16 -8.18 15.11
C LYS A 409 -14.81 -7.38 16.23
N SER A 410 -15.82 -6.56 15.91
CA SER A 410 -16.50 -5.69 16.87
C SER A 410 -17.43 -6.45 17.83
N LEU A 411 -17.76 -7.71 17.53
CA LEU A 411 -18.58 -8.57 18.39
C LEU A 411 -17.87 -8.87 19.71
N SER A 412 -18.34 -8.21 20.78
CA SER A 412 -17.87 -8.42 22.15
C SER A 412 -18.38 -9.73 22.76
N LYS A 413 -19.54 -10.22 22.32
CA LYS A 413 -20.14 -11.51 22.70
C LYS A 413 -20.71 -12.21 21.46
N PRO A 414 -19.91 -13.00 20.72
CA PRO A 414 -20.38 -13.71 19.54
C PRO A 414 -21.36 -14.85 19.92
N PRO A 415 -22.38 -15.14 19.11
CA PRO A 415 -23.19 -16.34 19.25
C PRO A 415 -22.34 -17.62 19.16
N GLU A 416 -22.72 -18.66 19.90
CA GLU A 416 -21.98 -19.92 20.00
C GLU A 416 -21.66 -20.54 18.62
N LYS A 417 -22.64 -20.52 17.71
CA LYS A 417 -22.50 -21.01 16.33
C LYS A 417 -21.38 -20.30 15.56
N CYS A 418 -21.19 -18.99 15.76
CA CYS A 418 -20.11 -18.24 15.12
C CYS A 418 -18.73 -18.69 15.63
N VAL A 419 -18.65 -18.98 16.92
CA VAL A 419 -17.42 -19.45 17.54
C VAL A 419 -17.06 -20.85 17.04
N LEU A 420 -18.05 -21.71 16.82
CA LEU A 420 -17.86 -23.04 16.22
C LEU A 420 -17.34 -22.95 14.78
N VAL A 421 -17.96 -22.12 13.92
CA VAL A 421 -17.44 -21.88 12.56
C VAL A 421 -16.00 -21.36 12.59
N MET A 422 -15.71 -20.38 13.46
CA MET A 422 -14.37 -19.83 13.64
C MET A 422 -13.35 -20.92 14.04
N LYS A 423 -13.72 -21.77 14.99
CA LYS A 423 -12.91 -22.92 15.43
C LYS A 423 -12.63 -23.86 14.26
N CYS A 424 -13.63 -24.21 13.45
CA CYS A 424 -13.45 -25.05 12.26
C CYS A 424 -12.42 -24.44 11.29
N VAL A 425 -12.57 -23.15 10.96
CA VAL A 425 -11.66 -22.48 10.03
C VAL A 425 -10.22 -22.48 10.54
N LEU A 426 -10.01 -22.16 11.83
CA LEU A 426 -8.69 -22.17 12.45
C LEU A 426 -8.04 -23.57 12.37
N LEU A 427 -8.81 -24.62 12.65
CA LEU A 427 -8.35 -26.00 12.59
C LEU A 427 -7.98 -26.43 11.16
N ILE A 428 -8.83 -26.14 10.17
CA ILE A 428 -8.58 -26.51 8.75
C ILE A 428 -7.32 -25.80 8.24
N LEU A 429 -7.15 -24.51 8.54
CA LEU A 429 -5.95 -23.74 8.18
C LEU A 429 -4.69 -24.16 8.96
N GLY A 430 -4.83 -24.95 10.02
CA GLY A 430 -3.71 -25.38 10.87
C GLY A 430 -3.17 -24.27 11.78
N ILE A 431 -4.00 -23.29 12.11
CA ILE A 431 -3.62 -22.21 13.04
C ILE A 431 -3.63 -22.76 14.47
N PRO A 432 -2.55 -22.58 15.25
CA PRO A 432 -2.48 -23.11 16.62
C PRO A 432 -3.59 -22.54 17.51
N GLY A 433 -4.38 -23.45 18.09
CA GLY A 433 -5.49 -23.16 19.00
C GLY A 433 -5.06 -22.70 20.40
N PRO A 434 -6.03 -22.39 21.28
CA PRO A 434 -5.77 -21.99 22.66
C PRO A 434 -5.30 -23.16 23.54
N SER A 435 -4.72 -22.83 24.70
CA SER A 435 -4.26 -23.80 25.70
C SER A 435 -5.43 -24.59 26.31
N ASP A 436 -6.57 -23.95 26.57
CA ASP A 436 -7.82 -24.62 26.91
C ASP A 436 -8.66 -24.86 25.64
N THR A 437 -8.60 -26.09 25.14
CA THR A 437 -9.30 -26.48 23.90
C THR A 437 -10.82 -26.60 24.07
N THR A 438 -11.32 -26.61 25.31
CA THR A 438 -12.75 -26.71 25.64
C THR A 438 -13.44 -25.34 25.72
N SER A 439 -12.67 -24.27 25.92
CA SER A 439 -13.19 -22.90 26.02
C SER A 439 -13.48 -22.28 24.65
N LEU A 440 -14.76 -22.21 24.29
CA LEU A 440 -15.21 -21.51 23.07
C LEU A 440 -14.78 -20.03 23.06
N LYS A 441 -14.82 -19.36 24.20
CA LYS A 441 -14.38 -17.96 24.31
C LYS A 441 -12.91 -17.79 23.88
N GLU A 442 -12.02 -18.69 24.28
CA GLU A 442 -10.61 -18.61 23.90
C GLU A 442 -10.37 -18.86 22.41
N TRP A 443 -11.13 -19.78 21.81
CA TRP A 443 -11.11 -20.00 20.36
C TRP A 443 -11.48 -18.73 19.57
N TRP A 444 -12.48 -17.99 20.05
CA TRP A 444 -12.86 -16.72 19.43
C TRP A 444 -11.74 -15.67 19.51
N GLU A 445 -11.08 -15.54 20.67
CA GLU A 445 -9.98 -14.59 20.84
C GLU A 445 -8.77 -14.93 19.96
N VAL A 446 -8.46 -16.22 19.80
CA VAL A 446 -7.44 -16.67 18.85
C VAL A 446 -7.83 -16.31 17.41
N GLY A 447 -9.09 -16.53 17.04
CA GLY A 447 -9.66 -16.15 15.74
C GLY A 447 -9.52 -14.66 15.44
N LYS A 448 -9.93 -13.79 16.37
CA LYS A 448 -9.79 -12.33 16.23
C LYS A 448 -8.33 -11.91 16.02
N ARG A 449 -7.41 -12.47 16.83
CA ARG A 449 -6.00 -12.06 16.84
C ARG A 449 -5.21 -12.59 15.66
N LYS A 450 -5.43 -13.84 15.25
CA LYS A 450 -4.60 -14.52 14.23
C LYS A 450 -5.25 -14.57 12.85
N LEU A 451 -6.56 -14.80 12.79
CA LEU A 451 -7.28 -14.95 11.52
C LEU A 451 -7.83 -13.60 11.04
N LEU A 452 -8.71 -12.96 11.82
CA LEU A 452 -9.36 -11.71 11.39
C LEU A 452 -8.38 -10.54 11.26
N SER A 453 -7.27 -10.56 12.00
CA SER A 453 -6.22 -9.54 11.90
C SER A 453 -5.25 -9.76 10.75
N ASN A 454 -5.38 -10.87 10.01
CA ASN A 454 -4.61 -11.11 8.79
C ASN A 454 -5.16 -10.25 7.63
N PRO A 455 -4.36 -9.34 7.04
CA PRO A 455 -4.80 -8.52 5.91
C PRO A 455 -5.14 -9.33 4.66
N ASN A 456 -4.62 -10.56 4.54
CA ASN A 456 -4.79 -11.46 3.40
C ASN A 456 -5.71 -12.65 3.75
N ILE A 457 -6.61 -12.52 4.73
CA ILE A 457 -7.51 -13.61 5.17
C ILE A 457 -8.29 -14.24 4.01
N LEU A 458 -8.82 -13.45 3.07
CA LEU A 458 -9.59 -13.97 1.93
C LEU A 458 -8.72 -14.80 0.99
N GLU A 459 -7.50 -14.35 0.72
CA GLU A 459 -6.52 -15.10 -0.06
C GLU A 459 -6.12 -16.40 0.65
N ALA A 460 -5.89 -16.33 1.96
CA ALA A 460 -5.58 -17.49 2.79
C ALA A 460 -6.71 -18.53 2.80
N LEU A 461 -7.98 -18.11 2.71
CA LEU A 461 -9.11 -19.03 2.58
C LEU A 461 -9.23 -19.58 1.15
N ASN A 462 -9.03 -18.76 0.12
CA ASN A 462 -9.09 -19.20 -1.27
C ASN A 462 -8.00 -20.23 -1.63
N VAL A 463 -6.80 -20.10 -1.05
CA VAL A 463 -5.65 -20.97 -1.36
C VAL A 463 -5.35 -21.98 -0.25
N GLY A 464 -5.95 -21.83 0.94
CA GLY A 464 -5.55 -22.54 2.15
C GLY A 464 -5.91 -24.03 2.21
N CYS A 465 -6.74 -24.55 1.31
CA CYS A 465 -7.12 -25.96 1.28
C CYS A 465 -7.46 -26.45 -0.14
N ASP A 466 -6.75 -27.47 -0.61
CA ASP A 466 -7.04 -28.17 -1.87
C ASP A 466 -8.08 -29.28 -1.62
N PHE A 467 -9.36 -28.91 -1.67
CA PHE A 467 -10.46 -29.85 -1.45
C PHE A 467 -10.49 -31.01 -2.46
N PRO A 468 -10.24 -30.81 -3.78
CA PRO A 468 -10.12 -31.92 -4.72
C PRO A 468 -9.05 -32.96 -4.34
N ALA A 469 -7.88 -32.53 -3.88
CA ALA A 469 -6.81 -33.44 -3.47
C ALA A 469 -7.20 -34.33 -2.27
N ILE A 470 -8.11 -33.88 -1.41
CA ILE A 470 -8.65 -34.68 -0.29
C ILE A 470 -9.38 -35.93 -0.80
N VAL A 471 -10.11 -35.80 -1.92
CA VAL A 471 -10.91 -36.87 -2.53
C VAL A 471 -10.04 -37.81 -3.37
N VAL A 472 -9.16 -37.25 -4.20
CA VAL A 472 -8.46 -38.01 -5.28
C VAL A 472 -7.15 -38.63 -4.81
N SER A 473 -6.46 -38.08 -3.81
CA SER A 473 -5.13 -38.55 -3.40
C SER A 473 -5.07 -38.96 -1.92
N PRO A 474 -5.33 -40.24 -1.58
CA PRO A 474 -5.36 -40.70 -0.19
C PRO A 474 -4.02 -40.64 0.55
N ALA A 475 -2.90 -40.66 -0.17
CA ALA A 475 -1.55 -40.89 0.36
C ALA A 475 -0.72 -39.62 0.63
N THR A 476 -1.11 -38.46 0.10
CA THR A 476 -0.32 -37.21 0.17
C THR A 476 -1.00 -36.06 0.93
N THR A 477 -2.23 -36.25 1.42
CA THR A 477 -3.06 -35.17 1.96
C THR A 477 -3.12 -35.20 3.50
N ARG A 478 -3.20 -34.02 4.13
CA ARG A 478 -3.32 -33.83 5.60
C ARG A 478 -4.42 -34.74 6.17
N ALA A 479 -4.15 -35.41 7.29
CA ALA A 479 -5.11 -36.31 7.94
C ALA A 479 -6.42 -35.58 8.27
N ALA A 480 -7.54 -36.31 8.18
CA ALA A 480 -8.85 -35.81 8.58
C ALA A 480 -8.80 -35.25 10.00
N ILE A 481 -9.37 -34.07 10.22
CA ILE A 481 -9.39 -33.43 11.55
C ILE A 481 -10.66 -33.94 12.27
N PRO A 482 -10.55 -34.87 13.25
CA PRO A 482 -11.72 -35.52 13.83
C PRO A 482 -12.67 -34.51 14.49
N GLN A 483 -12.10 -33.50 15.16
CA GLN A 483 -12.86 -32.42 15.79
C GLN A 483 -13.73 -31.60 14.82
N VAL A 484 -13.37 -31.53 13.54
CA VAL A 484 -14.14 -30.84 12.51
C VAL A 484 -15.18 -31.79 11.91
N LEU A 485 -14.84 -33.07 11.74
CA LEU A 485 -15.76 -34.10 11.26
C LEU A 485 -16.84 -34.47 12.29
N ASP A 486 -16.57 -34.37 13.59
CA ASP A 486 -17.54 -34.60 14.65
C ASP A 486 -18.66 -33.54 14.65
N LEU A 487 -18.40 -32.37 14.04
CA LEU A 487 -19.35 -31.27 13.90
C LEU A 487 -20.23 -31.40 12.65
N LEU A 488 -20.05 -32.46 11.86
CA LEU A 488 -20.74 -32.68 10.58
C LEU A 488 -22.27 -32.91 10.73
N ALA A 489 -22.71 -33.30 11.94
CA ALA A 489 -24.13 -33.41 12.30
C ALA A 489 -24.64 -32.22 13.12
N ASP A 490 -23.80 -31.21 13.37
CA ASP A 490 -24.18 -30.06 14.18
C ASP A 490 -25.02 -29.06 13.35
N PRO A 491 -26.28 -28.78 13.74
CA PRO A 491 -27.10 -27.75 13.08
C PRO A 491 -26.48 -26.34 13.17
N ALA A 492 -25.42 -26.13 13.96
CA ALA A 492 -24.66 -24.90 13.99
C ALA A 492 -23.84 -24.61 12.72
N LEU A 493 -23.55 -25.61 11.87
CA LEU A 493 -22.86 -25.46 10.57
C LEU A 493 -23.82 -25.41 9.38
N ASP A 494 -25.09 -25.09 9.65
CA ASP A 494 -26.12 -24.91 8.63
C ASP A 494 -26.13 -23.45 8.12
N PRO A 495 -25.77 -23.19 6.84
CA PRO A 495 -25.66 -21.83 6.29
C PRO A 495 -26.90 -20.95 6.50
N PRO A 496 -28.15 -21.43 6.32
CA PRO A 496 -29.36 -20.64 6.55
C PRO A 496 -29.49 -20.07 7.98
N LEU A 497 -28.97 -20.79 8.99
CA LEU A 497 -29.03 -20.35 10.39
C LEU A 497 -27.94 -19.34 10.75
N ILE A 498 -26.91 -19.24 9.92
CA ILE A 498 -25.73 -18.39 10.13
C ILE A 498 -25.84 -17.09 9.33
N ARG A 499 -26.46 -17.13 8.14
CA ARG A 499 -26.62 -15.99 7.22
C ARG A 499 -27.12 -14.74 7.93
N ASN A 500 -28.12 -14.90 8.78
CA ASN A 500 -28.76 -13.79 9.49
C ASN A 500 -27.92 -13.21 10.64
N ILE A 501 -26.78 -13.83 10.97
CA ILE A 501 -25.89 -13.38 12.04
C ILE A 501 -24.75 -12.53 11.48
N SER A 502 -24.05 -13.02 10.46
CA SER A 502 -23.00 -12.25 9.77
C SER A 502 -22.70 -12.87 8.41
N GLN A 503 -22.54 -12.01 7.41
CA GLN A 503 -22.16 -12.45 6.06
C GLN A 503 -20.77 -13.10 6.04
N ALA A 504 -19.81 -12.54 6.80
CA ALA A 504 -18.45 -13.06 6.88
C ALA A 504 -18.41 -14.48 7.45
N ILE A 505 -19.12 -14.71 8.56
CA ILE A 505 -19.14 -16.03 9.21
C ILE A 505 -19.97 -17.04 8.39
N TRP A 506 -20.96 -16.58 7.63
CA TRP A 506 -21.67 -17.41 6.66
C TRP A 506 -20.76 -17.88 5.52
N SER A 507 -19.96 -16.99 4.91
CA SER A 507 -18.99 -17.39 3.88
C SER A 507 -17.92 -18.35 4.42
N PHE A 508 -17.47 -18.14 5.66
CA PHE A 508 -16.55 -19.05 6.35
C PHE A 508 -17.19 -20.43 6.58
N CYS A 509 -18.48 -20.47 6.88
CA CYS A 509 -19.22 -21.72 7.01
C CYS A 509 -19.29 -22.46 5.67
N LEU A 510 -19.61 -21.79 4.56
CA LEU A 510 -19.62 -22.41 3.24
C LEU A 510 -18.25 -23.00 2.87
N TRP A 511 -17.17 -22.28 3.17
CA TRP A 511 -15.80 -22.76 2.97
C TRP A 511 -15.50 -23.99 3.84
N ALA A 512 -15.86 -23.96 5.13
CA ALA A 512 -15.68 -25.11 6.01
C ALA A 512 -16.54 -26.32 5.59
N ARG A 513 -17.71 -26.10 4.99
CA ARG A 513 -18.56 -27.17 4.44
C ARG A 513 -17.92 -27.86 3.23
N CYS A 514 -17.13 -27.15 2.42
CA CYS A 514 -16.36 -27.79 1.33
C CYS A 514 -15.42 -28.87 1.88
N TYR A 515 -14.79 -28.62 3.04
CA TYR A 515 -13.96 -29.60 3.74
C TYR A 515 -14.76 -30.85 4.15
N LEU A 516 -15.94 -30.64 4.74
CA LEU A 516 -16.81 -31.73 5.20
C LEU A 516 -17.30 -32.59 4.03
N ILE A 517 -17.79 -31.96 2.96
CA ILE A 517 -18.26 -32.63 1.75
C ILE A 517 -17.13 -33.45 1.11
N ALA A 518 -15.93 -32.89 0.99
CA ALA A 518 -14.78 -33.62 0.44
C ALA A 518 -14.46 -34.90 1.24
N HIS A 519 -14.51 -34.83 2.58
CA HIS A 519 -14.28 -36.00 3.44
C HIS A 519 -15.44 -37.00 3.45
N GLN A 520 -16.69 -36.56 3.34
CA GLN A 520 -17.86 -37.45 3.18
C GLN A 520 -17.80 -38.23 1.87
N LEU A 521 -17.49 -37.56 0.77
CA LEU A 521 -17.33 -38.16 -0.55
C LEU A 521 -16.20 -39.20 -0.54
N ARG A 522 -15.08 -38.90 0.13
CA ARG A 522 -13.98 -39.85 0.35
C ARG A 522 -14.43 -41.09 1.15
N ALA A 523 -15.31 -40.91 2.14
CA ALA A 523 -15.83 -41.99 2.99
C ALA A 523 -16.99 -42.77 2.37
N GLN A 524 -17.52 -42.38 1.20
CA GLN A 524 -18.67 -42.99 0.51
C GLN A 524 -19.97 -43.06 1.35
N GLN A 525 -20.12 -42.23 2.39
CA GLN A 525 -21.21 -42.33 3.36
C GLN A 525 -22.33 -41.28 3.14
N THR A 526 -22.93 -41.14 1.94
CA THR A 526 -23.86 -39.99 1.75
C THR A 526 -24.98 -40.12 0.73
N ASP A 527 -26.10 -39.45 1.05
CA ASP A 527 -27.20 -39.12 0.14
C ASP A 527 -26.81 -37.91 -0.73
N MET A 528 -26.37 -38.19 -1.95
CA MET A 528 -25.90 -37.20 -2.92
C MET A 528 -26.99 -36.21 -3.36
N THR A 529 -28.26 -36.60 -3.26
CA THR A 529 -29.41 -35.80 -3.69
C THR A 529 -29.66 -34.62 -2.73
N ALA A 530 -29.56 -34.87 -1.43
CA ALA A 530 -29.72 -33.83 -0.41
C ALA A 530 -28.58 -32.80 -0.44
N ILE A 531 -27.33 -33.27 -0.59
CA ILE A 531 -26.15 -32.38 -0.70
C ILE A 531 -26.25 -31.50 -1.94
N LYS A 532 -26.59 -32.07 -3.10
CA LYS A 532 -26.73 -31.32 -4.35
C LYS A 532 -27.77 -30.20 -4.22
N THR A 533 -28.93 -30.51 -3.64
CA THR A 533 -30.00 -29.53 -3.43
C THR A 533 -29.58 -28.40 -2.48
N SER A 534 -28.88 -28.72 -1.37
CA SER A 534 -28.35 -27.71 -0.44
C SER A 534 -27.30 -26.82 -1.10
N VAL A 535 -26.35 -27.41 -1.83
CA VAL A 535 -25.25 -26.71 -2.48
C VAL A 535 -25.75 -25.80 -3.61
N GLU A 536 -26.75 -26.24 -4.39
CA GLU A 536 -27.40 -25.41 -5.40
C GLU A 536 -28.10 -24.19 -4.78
N GLY A 537 -28.72 -24.36 -3.61
CA GLY A 537 -29.30 -23.28 -2.82
C GLY A 537 -28.25 -22.26 -2.35
N ASP A 538 -27.17 -22.75 -1.74
CA ASP A 538 -26.05 -21.93 -1.26
C ASP A 538 -25.38 -21.16 -2.42
N LEU A 539 -25.18 -21.83 -3.57
CA LEU A 539 -24.62 -21.23 -4.78
C LEU A 539 -25.50 -20.11 -5.33
N LYS A 540 -26.82 -20.34 -5.38
CA LYS A 540 -27.79 -19.32 -5.81
C LYS A 540 -27.77 -18.12 -4.89
N GLU A 541 -27.67 -18.34 -3.59
CA GLU A 541 -27.59 -17.29 -2.59
C GLU A 541 -26.30 -16.47 -2.71
N ALA A 542 -25.15 -17.14 -2.86
CA ALA A 542 -23.86 -16.46 -3.07
C ALA A 542 -23.86 -15.59 -4.34
N LYS A 543 -24.43 -16.10 -5.44
CA LYS A 543 -24.61 -15.33 -6.69
C LYS A 543 -25.55 -14.14 -6.51
N ALA A 544 -26.61 -14.28 -5.72
CA ALA A 544 -27.53 -13.18 -5.43
C ALA A 544 -26.84 -12.05 -4.64
N LEU A 545 -26.01 -12.37 -3.65
CA LEU A 545 -25.25 -11.37 -2.87
C LEU A 545 -24.25 -10.59 -3.74
N GLN A 546 -23.56 -11.28 -4.65
CA GLN A 546 -22.69 -10.61 -5.62
C GLN A 546 -23.45 -9.70 -6.58
N ALA A 547 -24.63 -10.13 -7.04
CA ALA A 547 -25.49 -9.31 -7.88
C ALA A 547 -25.99 -8.06 -7.14
N GLU A 548 -26.37 -8.20 -5.87
CA GLU A 548 -26.78 -7.09 -5.01
C GLU A 548 -25.65 -6.05 -4.85
N HIS A 549 -24.42 -6.49 -4.60
CA HIS A 549 -23.25 -5.61 -4.54
C HIS A 549 -23.06 -4.77 -5.81
N ILE A 550 -23.16 -5.42 -6.98
CA ILE A 550 -23.06 -4.73 -8.28
C ILE A 550 -24.23 -3.76 -8.46
N GLU A 551 -25.44 -4.17 -8.09
CA GLU A 551 -26.64 -3.34 -8.17
C GLU A 551 -26.53 -2.10 -7.27
N MET A 552 -26.02 -2.23 -6.05
CA MET A 552 -25.81 -1.10 -5.15
C MET A 552 -24.80 -0.10 -5.72
N CYS A 553 -23.69 -0.58 -6.31
CA CYS A 553 -22.73 0.29 -6.98
C CYS A 553 -23.39 1.08 -8.13
N LEU A 554 -24.26 0.43 -8.91
CA LEU A 554 -25.03 1.06 -9.99
C LEU A 554 -26.03 2.09 -9.45
N LYS A 555 -26.75 1.77 -8.38
CA LYS A 555 -27.68 2.69 -7.71
C LYS A 555 -26.97 3.94 -7.20
N CYS A 556 -25.78 3.82 -6.62
CA CYS A 556 -24.98 4.96 -6.20
C CYS A 556 -24.68 5.91 -7.37
N ALA A 557 -24.31 5.36 -8.54
CA ALA A 557 -24.06 6.16 -9.74
C ALA A 557 -25.32 6.88 -10.24
N GLU A 558 -26.49 6.22 -10.18
CA GLU A 558 -27.76 6.81 -10.58
C GLU A 558 -28.24 7.91 -9.61
N ILE A 559 -28.13 7.69 -8.30
CA ILE A 559 -28.50 8.66 -7.27
C ILE A 559 -27.67 9.94 -7.43
N VAL A 560 -26.36 9.82 -7.64
CA VAL A 560 -25.49 11.00 -7.86
C VAL A 560 -25.84 11.69 -9.17
N ARG A 561 -26.13 10.95 -10.26
CA ARG A 561 -26.59 11.54 -11.53
C ARG A 561 -27.87 12.35 -11.37
N LEU A 562 -28.81 11.88 -10.54
CA LEU A 562 -30.04 12.60 -10.22
C LEU A 562 -29.76 13.82 -9.33
N HIS A 563 -28.88 13.68 -8.33
CA HIS A 563 -28.49 14.78 -7.44
C HIS A 563 -27.80 15.93 -8.19
N VAL A 564 -26.87 15.63 -9.11
CA VAL A 564 -26.21 16.65 -9.96
C VAL A 564 -27.22 17.36 -10.88
N LYS A 565 -28.24 16.65 -11.36
CA LYS A 565 -29.33 17.26 -12.17
C LYS A 565 -30.22 18.20 -11.35
N THR A 566 -30.48 17.89 -10.08
CA THR A 566 -31.28 18.76 -9.21
C THR A 566 -30.49 19.98 -8.74
N THR A 567 -29.21 19.82 -8.38
CA THR A 567 -28.38 20.95 -7.93
C THR A 567 -28.11 21.95 -9.05
N THR A 568 -27.96 21.49 -10.30
CA THR A 568 -27.82 22.39 -11.47
C THR A 568 -29.13 23.06 -11.87
N ALA A 569 -30.29 22.56 -11.44
CA ALA A 569 -31.59 23.19 -11.66
C ALA A 569 -31.91 24.26 -10.59
N ASP A 570 -31.54 24.03 -9.33
CA ASP A 570 -31.83 24.95 -8.22
C ASP A 570 -30.86 26.14 -8.12
N ASP A 571 -29.61 25.97 -8.59
CA ASP A 571 -28.63 27.09 -8.70
C ASP A 571 -29.02 28.12 -9.78
N LEU A 572 -30.01 27.83 -10.65
CA LEU A 572 -30.62 28.80 -11.56
C LEU A 572 -31.89 29.46 -11.01
N ALA A 573 -32.37 29.10 -9.81
CA ALA A 573 -33.68 29.51 -9.31
C ALA A 573 -33.71 30.21 -7.94
N SER A 574 -32.58 30.47 -7.27
CA SER A 574 -32.60 31.17 -5.97
C SER A 574 -31.46 32.16 -5.73
N SER A 575 -31.59 33.35 -6.32
CA SER A 575 -30.98 34.57 -5.80
C SER A 575 -32.00 35.28 -4.90
N VAL A 576 -31.99 35.01 -3.60
CA VAL A 576 -32.71 35.82 -2.59
C VAL A 576 -31.85 35.98 -1.34
N GLU A 577 -31.79 37.22 -0.84
CA GLU A 577 -30.89 37.76 0.19
C GLU A 577 -30.95 37.10 1.59
N PRO A 578 -29.89 37.25 2.42
CA PRO A 578 -29.87 36.76 3.79
C PRO A 578 -30.39 37.81 4.79
N SER A 579 -31.41 37.47 5.57
CA SER A 579 -31.70 38.20 6.81
C SER A 579 -32.20 37.30 7.94
N GLN A 580 -31.59 37.52 9.11
CA GLN A 580 -32.00 37.17 10.48
C GLN A 580 -31.74 35.74 11.01
N ILE A 581 -30.65 35.65 11.77
CA ILE A 581 -30.35 34.61 12.75
C ILE A 581 -31.16 34.88 14.03
N GLY A 582 -31.94 33.91 14.47
CA GLY A 582 -32.62 33.89 15.77
C GLY A 582 -32.47 32.51 16.43
N LEU A 583 -31.80 32.48 17.58
CA LEU A 583 -31.57 31.30 18.44
C LEU A 583 -32.81 30.96 19.28
N ASN A 584 -33.23 29.68 19.34
CA ASN A 584 -33.25 28.88 20.59
C ASN A 584 -33.73 27.41 20.38
N PRO A 585 -33.40 26.49 21.32
CA PRO A 585 -33.35 25.04 21.12
C PRO A 585 -34.61 24.29 21.60
N GLN A 586 -34.85 23.09 21.06
CA GLN A 586 -35.07 21.84 21.81
C GLN A 586 -35.40 20.66 20.87
N GLY A 587 -34.70 19.53 21.08
CA GLY A 587 -35.28 18.19 20.95
C GLY A 587 -35.17 17.42 19.63
N SER A 588 -34.37 16.36 19.68
CA SER A 588 -34.45 15.08 18.93
C SER A 588 -33.62 14.88 17.65
N SER A 589 -32.99 13.69 17.65
CA SER A 589 -32.09 13.08 16.68
C SER A 589 -32.46 13.25 15.21
N LEU A 590 -31.79 14.17 14.52
CA LEU A 590 -31.59 14.17 13.07
C LEU A 590 -30.14 14.61 12.81
N ILE A 591 -29.43 13.78 12.04
CA ILE A 591 -28.11 14.07 11.47
C ILE A 591 -28.17 15.44 10.77
N PRO A 592 -27.23 16.38 11.00
CA PRO A 592 -27.31 17.70 10.38
C PRO A 592 -27.16 17.57 8.85
N PRO A 593 -27.74 18.49 8.06
CA PRO A 593 -27.59 18.44 6.62
C PRO A 593 -26.12 18.61 6.27
N LEU A 594 -25.62 17.69 5.45
CA LEU A 594 -24.30 17.75 4.80
C LEU A 594 -24.14 19.13 4.15
N GLY A 595 -23.37 20.00 4.79
CA GLY A 595 -22.91 21.25 4.19
C GLY A 595 -22.13 20.89 2.93
N SER A 596 -22.60 21.39 1.78
CA SER A 596 -22.07 20.99 0.49
C SER A 596 -20.57 21.26 0.42
N VAL A 597 -19.83 20.34 -0.19
CA VAL A 597 -18.40 20.49 -0.55
C VAL A 597 -18.15 21.79 -1.34
N THR A 598 -19.17 22.33 -2.01
CA THR A 598 -19.15 23.65 -2.67
C THR A 598 -19.12 24.84 -1.72
N SER A 599 -19.67 24.71 -0.50
CA SER A 599 -19.69 25.78 0.52
C SER A 599 -18.30 26.04 1.09
N ALA A 600 -17.51 24.98 1.33
CA ALA A 600 -16.13 25.09 1.80
C ALA A 600 -15.20 25.67 0.72
N LYS A 601 -15.40 25.31 -0.55
CA LYS A 601 -14.65 25.88 -1.69
C LYS A 601 -14.97 27.38 -1.88
N ARG A 602 -16.24 27.79 -1.77
CA ARG A 602 -16.63 29.21 -1.82
C ARG A 602 -16.13 30.02 -0.62
N ALA A 603 -16.11 29.43 0.58
CA ALA A 603 -15.56 30.09 1.77
C ALA A 603 -14.04 30.32 1.66
N LEU A 604 -13.31 29.40 0.99
CA LEU A 604 -11.87 29.52 0.74
C LEU A 604 -11.54 30.56 -0.35
N ASP A 605 -12.32 30.61 -1.44
CA ASP A 605 -12.14 31.62 -2.50
C ASP A 605 -12.46 33.05 -2.00
N ALA A 606 -13.39 33.19 -1.03
CA ALA A 606 -13.70 34.47 -0.40
C ALA A 606 -12.62 34.95 0.59
N ALA A 607 -11.85 34.04 1.18
CA ALA A 607 -10.75 34.37 2.11
C ALA A 607 -9.44 34.77 1.40
N LEU A 608 -9.36 34.59 0.07
CA LEU A 608 -8.15 34.83 -0.74
C LEU A 608 -8.19 36.12 -1.57
N GLN A 609 -9.17 37.02 -1.37
CA GLN A 609 -9.12 38.33 -2.02
C GLN A 609 -8.15 39.27 -1.28
N PRO A 610 -7.17 39.88 -1.99
CA PRO A 610 -6.26 40.85 -1.39
C PRO A 610 -7.02 42.12 -1.02
N VAL A 611 -6.95 42.52 0.25
CA VAL A 611 -7.42 43.82 0.73
C VAL A 611 -6.50 44.89 0.13
N GLU A 612 -7.05 45.78 -0.70
CA GLU A 612 -6.32 46.94 -1.23
C GLU A 612 -5.87 47.88 -0.09
N PRO A 613 -4.66 48.45 -0.18
CA PRO A 613 -4.16 49.37 0.84
C PRO A 613 -4.80 50.75 0.69
N SER A 614 -5.48 51.21 1.73
CA SER A 614 -5.95 52.60 1.83
C SER A 614 -4.75 53.54 2.06
N ALA A 615 -4.70 54.62 1.27
CA ALA A 615 -3.65 55.63 1.26
C ALA A 615 -3.62 56.48 2.55
N PRO A 616 -2.46 57.08 2.91
CA PRO A 616 -2.26 57.79 4.18
C PRO A 616 -2.41 59.31 4.04
N HIS A 617 -2.80 59.99 5.13
CA HIS A 617 -2.55 61.43 5.33
C HIS A 617 -2.75 61.86 6.82
N PRO A 618 -2.22 63.02 7.28
CA PRO A 618 -1.00 63.05 8.12
C PRO A 618 -1.07 63.89 9.43
N HIS A 619 0.04 63.88 10.19
CA HIS A 619 0.44 64.78 11.30
C HIS A 619 -0.43 64.73 12.59
N ASN A 620 0.07 64.80 13.84
CA ASN A 620 1.18 65.60 14.36
C ASN A 620 1.60 65.14 15.78
N ALA A 621 2.91 65.24 16.07
CA ALA A 621 3.60 65.56 17.33
C ALA A 621 3.06 65.10 18.71
N ALA A 622 3.89 64.40 19.50
CA ALA A 622 4.76 65.03 20.52
C ALA A 622 5.31 64.03 21.57
N ALA A 623 6.58 64.23 21.92
CA ALA A 623 7.25 64.01 23.23
C ALA A 623 7.35 62.56 23.77
N ALA A 624 8.58 62.02 23.82
CA ALA A 624 9.43 61.95 25.04
C ALA A 624 9.15 60.63 25.80
N ASP A 625 10.06 59.88 26.41
CA ASP A 625 11.50 59.94 26.61
C ASP A 625 11.88 58.53 27.15
N HIS A 626 13.17 58.23 27.14
CA HIS A 626 13.86 57.29 28.05
C HIS A 626 13.76 55.74 27.94
N THR A 627 14.95 55.19 27.64
CA THR A 627 15.68 54.07 28.29
C THR A 627 15.11 52.64 28.17
N ALA A 628 15.76 51.69 27.50
CA ALA A 628 17.05 51.01 27.76
C ALA A 628 17.03 49.95 28.89
N SER A 629 17.50 48.75 28.52
CA SER A 629 17.69 47.50 29.28
C SER A 629 16.40 46.74 29.63
N HIS A 630 16.28 45.42 29.41
CA HIS A 630 17.28 44.34 29.40
C HIS A 630 16.96 43.27 28.36
#